data_AF-A0A1G3CZT9-F1
#
_entry.id   AF-A0A1G3CZT9-F1
#
_cell.length_a   1.000
_cell.length_b   1.000
_cell.length_c   1.000
_cell.angle_alpha   90.00
_cell.angle_beta   90.00
_cell.angle_gamma   90.00
#
_symmetry.space_group_name_H-M   'P 1'
#
loop_
_entity.id
_entity.type
_entity.pdbx_description
1 polymer ?
#
loop_
_entity_poly.entity_id
_entity_poly.type
_entity_poly.pdbx_seq_one_letter_code
_entity_poly.pdbx_strand_id
1 'polypeptide(L)'
;MLFLGKMIRAETALEWGLVNQISPHKEVLNQAIDTAKTLLERDARALKEMKKCINYAVENDILKGIEYEVGIFAEMMRLKLTRKASEK
;
A
#
# COMPACT_ATOMS: atom_id res chain seq x y z
N MET A 1 -7.59 10.42 3.06
CA MET A 1 -6.62 10.80 2.01
C MET A 1 -7.22 10.87 0.62
N LEU A 2 -8.14 9.98 0.25
CA LEU A 2 -8.63 9.86 -1.13
C LEU A 2 -9.39 11.09 -1.67
N PHE A 3 -10.33 11.65 -0.91
CA PHE A 3 -11.15 12.77 -1.41
C PHE A 3 -10.49 14.15 -1.29
N LEU A 4 -9.72 14.39 -0.23
CA LEU A 4 -9.17 15.71 0.09
C LEU A 4 -7.64 15.80 -0.04
N GLY A 5 -6.94 14.68 -0.28
CA GLY A 5 -5.48 14.67 -0.43
C GLY A 5 -4.67 15.16 0.78
N LYS A 6 -5.28 15.26 1.97
CA LYS A 6 -4.60 15.82 3.16
C LYS A 6 -3.43 14.95 3.58
N MET A 7 -2.25 15.57 3.73
CA MET A 7 -1.03 14.93 4.25
C MET A 7 -1.18 14.60 5.75
N ILE A 8 -0.62 13.48 6.17
CA ILE A 8 -0.62 13.02 7.57
C ILE A 8 0.80 12.93 8.13
N ARG A 9 0.92 12.98 9.46
CA ARG A 9 2.18 12.80 10.19
C ARG A 9 2.41 11.32 10.51
N ALA A 10 3.63 10.97 10.91
CA ALA A 10 4.01 9.58 11.16
C ALA A 10 3.22 8.97 12.32
N GLU A 11 2.95 9.77 13.35
CA GLU A 11 2.17 9.41 14.53
C GLU A 11 0.74 9.01 14.14
N THR A 12 0.09 9.84 13.33
CA THR A 12 -1.26 9.55 12.81
C THR A 12 -1.26 8.31 11.92
N ALA A 13 -0.22 8.11 11.10
CA ALA A 13 -0.10 6.92 10.25
C ALA A 13 0.05 5.64 11.09
N LEU A 14 0.75 5.70 12.23
CA LEU A 14 0.89 4.59 13.16
C LEU A 14 -0.44 4.28 13.83
N GLU A 15 -1.16 5.29 14.32
CA GLU A 15 -2.49 5.13 14.92
C GLU A 15 -3.51 4.50 13.97
N TRP A 16 -3.41 4.82 12.68
CA TRP A 16 -4.31 4.27 11.65
C TRP A 16 -3.87 2.89 11.12
N GLY A 17 -2.71 2.37 11.57
CA GLY A 17 -2.18 1.09 11.10
C GLY A 17 -1.61 1.12 9.68
N LEU A 18 -1.29 2.30 9.14
CA LEU A 18 -0.62 2.45 7.84
C LEU A 18 0.88 2.18 7.94
N VAL A 19 1.47 2.39 9.12
CA VAL A 19 2.83 2.00 9.45
C VAL A 19 2.84 1.18 10.74
N ASN A 20 3.79 0.26 10.87
CA ASN A 20 3.89 -0.60 12.04
C ASN A 20 4.82 -0.03 13.13
N GLN A 21 5.69 0.91 12.78
CA GLN A 21 6.68 1.50 13.68
C GLN A 21 7.14 2.87 13.19
N ILE A 22 7.51 3.75 14.12
CA ILE A 22 8.14 5.05 13.87
C ILE A 22 9.59 5.00 14.34
N SER A 23 10.50 5.59 13.56
CA SER A 23 11.94 5.65 13.85
C SER A 23 12.46 7.07 13.68
N PRO A 24 13.50 7.48 14.45
CA PRO A 24 14.26 8.69 14.14
C PRO A 24 14.82 8.64 12.72
N HIS A 25 14.85 9.78 12.03
CA HIS A 25 15.23 9.88 10.62
C HIS A 25 16.58 9.23 10.28
N LYS A 26 17.59 9.41 11.16
CA LYS A 26 18.94 8.87 10.96
C LYS A 26 19.05 7.36 11.17
N GLU A 27 18.05 6.74 11.80
CA GLU A 27 18.09 5.33 12.22
C GLU A 27 17.16 4.44 11.40
N VAL A 28 16.32 5.01 10.53
CA VAL A 28 15.30 4.28 9.76
C VAL A 28 15.89 3.06 9.05
N LEU A 29 17.03 3.24 8.38
CA LEU A 29 17.68 2.16 7.64
C LEU A 29 18.19 1.06 8.57
N ASN A 30 18.81 1.44 9.69
CA ASN A 30 19.36 0.48 10.65
C ASN A 30 18.24 -0.36 11.28
N GLN A 31 17.15 0.28 11.73
CA GLN A 31 16.00 -0.42 12.30
C GLN A 31 15.31 -1.34 11.27
N ALA A 32 15.22 -0.92 10.00
CA ALA A 32 14.70 -1.76 8.92
C ALA A 32 15.57 -3.01 8.69
N ILE A 33 16.89 -2.84 8.70
CA ILE A 33 17.85 -3.96 8.56
C ILE A 33 17.74 -4.92 9.74
N ASP A 34 17.64 -4.41 10.97
CA ASP A 34 17.53 -5.27 12.15
C ASP A 34 16.20 -6.05 12.20
N THR A 35 15.11 -5.43 11.72
CA THR A 35 13.84 -6.13 11.49
C THR A 35 14.01 -7.24 10.44
N ALA A 36 14.72 -6.98 9.34
CA ALA A 36 14.99 -7.98 8.32
C ALA A 36 15.84 -9.14 8.86
N LYS A 37 16.87 -8.87 9.68
CA LYS A 37 17.66 -9.92 10.35
C LYS A 37 16.79 -10.80 11.23
N THR A 38 15.88 -10.21 12.00
CA THR A 38 14.93 -10.94 12.85
C THR A 38 13.99 -11.83 12.04
N LEU A 39 13.65 -11.44 10.80
CA LEU A 39 12.89 -12.29 9.88
C LEU A 39 13.74 -13.45 9.34
N LEU A 40 15.02 -13.22 9.07
CA LEU A 40 15.94 -14.25 8.55
C LEU A 40 16.20 -15.39 9.54
N GLU A 41 15.99 -15.18 10.84
CA GLU A 41 16.08 -16.23 11.87
C GLU A 41 14.95 -17.29 11.75
N ARG A 42 13.88 -17.00 10.99
CA ARG A 42 12.73 -17.89 10.83
C ARG A 42 12.82 -18.73 9.57
N ASP A 43 12.12 -19.87 9.57
CA ASP A 43 12.01 -20.71 8.36
C ASP A 43 11.31 -19.95 7.22
N ALA A 44 11.99 -19.92 6.07
CA ALA A 44 11.52 -19.18 4.90
C ALA A 44 10.21 -19.75 4.31
N ARG A 45 9.98 -21.07 4.43
CA ARG A 45 8.74 -21.69 3.93
C ARG A 45 7.57 -21.28 4.81
N ALA A 46 7.73 -21.30 6.13
CA ALA A 46 6.71 -20.85 7.08
C ALA A 46 6.33 -19.39 6.84
N LEU A 47 7.31 -18.48 6.69
CA LEU A 47 7.05 -17.07 6.37
C LEU A 47 6.27 -16.90 5.07
N LYS A 48 6.63 -17.65 4.03
CA LYS A 48 5.95 -17.61 2.73
C LYS A 48 4.51 -18.07 2.83
N GLU A 49 4.25 -19.19 3.50
CA GLU A 49 2.89 -19.72 3.64
C GLU A 49 2.02 -18.81 4.52
N MET A 50 2.55 -18.26 5.61
CA MET A 50 1.84 -17.26 6.41
C MET A 50 1.42 -16.05 5.59
N LYS A 51 2.34 -15.50 4.78
CA LYS A 51 2.03 -14.36 3.90
C LYS A 51 0.94 -14.70 2.89
N LYS A 52 0.96 -15.90 2.31
CA LYS A 52 -0.10 -16.35 1.40
C LYS A 52 -1.44 -16.47 2.09
N CYS A 53 -1.51 -17.03 3.30
CA CYS A 53 -2.75 -17.14 4.06
C CYS A 53 -3.37 -15.76 4.34
N ILE A 54 -2.54 -14.79 4.76
CA ILE A 54 -2.98 -13.41 5.01
C ILE A 54 -3.48 -12.78 3.71
N ASN A 55 -2.70 -12.87 2.64
CA ASN A 55 -3.08 -12.33 1.33
C ASN A 55 -4.39 -12.95 0.84
N TYR A 56 -4.56 -14.27 0.93
CA TYR A 56 -5.77 -14.94 0.50
C TYR A 56 -7.01 -14.44 1.26
N ALA A 57 -6.92 -14.28 2.58
CA ALA A 57 -8.02 -13.73 3.37
C ALA A 57 -8.41 -12.31 2.96
N VAL A 58 -7.43 -11.52 2.52
CA VAL A 58 -7.58 -10.12 2.14
C VAL A 58 -8.02 -9.97 0.66
N GLU A 59 -7.54 -10.82 -0.24
CA GLU A 59 -7.68 -10.70 -1.70
C GLU A 59 -9.03 -11.19 -2.24
N ASN A 60 -9.74 -12.11 -1.56
CA ASN A 60 -10.95 -12.74 -2.09
C ASN A 60 -12.11 -11.76 -2.39
N ASP A 61 -12.07 -10.52 -1.87
CA ASP A 61 -12.98 -9.43 -2.26
C ASP A 61 -12.22 -8.23 -2.86
N ILE A 62 -10.97 -8.01 -2.44
CA ILE A 62 -10.14 -6.89 -2.91
C ILE A 62 -9.80 -6.97 -4.39
N LEU A 63 -9.60 -8.17 -4.96
CA LEU A 63 -9.29 -8.29 -6.39
C LEU A 63 -10.40 -7.71 -7.27
N LYS A 64 -11.67 -7.94 -6.88
CA LYS A 64 -12.82 -7.38 -7.58
C LYS A 64 -12.92 -5.86 -7.42
N GLY A 65 -12.55 -5.34 -6.24
CA GLY A 65 -12.40 -3.91 -6.01
C GLY A 65 -11.34 -3.28 -6.91
N ILE A 66 -10.16 -3.91 -7.03
CA ILE A 66 -9.07 -3.44 -7.89
C ILE A 66 -9.50 -3.44 -9.36
N GLU A 67 -10.17 -4.50 -9.83
CA GLU A 67 -10.71 -4.55 -11.20
C GLU A 67 -11.66 -3.38 -11.48
N TYR A 68 -12.54 -3.07 -10.53
CA TYR A 68 -13.43 -1.92 -10.61
C TYR A 68 -12.67 -0.59 -10.65
N GLU A 69 -11.68 -0.40 -9.77
CA GLU A 69 -10.84 0.81 -9.72
C GLU A 69 -10.09 1.04 -11.04
N VAL A 70 -9.53 -0.01 -11.63
CA VAL A 70 -8.80 0.05 -12.91
C VAL A 70 -9.75 0.45 -14.05
N GLY A 71 -10.93 -0.15 -14.12
CA GLY A 71 -11.93 0.19 -15.14
C GLY A 71 -12.37 1.65 -15.06
N ILE A 72 -12.68 2.13 -13.86
CA ILE A 72 -13.05 3.53 -13.63
C ILE A 72 -11.88 4.47 -13.93
N PHE A 73 -10.66 4.13 -13.51
CA PHE A 73 -9.48 4.93 -13.80
C PHE A 73 -9.26 5.10 -15.31
N ALA A 74 -9.36 4.02 -16.08
CA ALA A 74 -9.21 4.04 -17.53
C ALA A 74 -10.25 4.96 -18.19
N GLU A 75 -11.52 4.87 -17.79
CA GLU A 75 -12.58 5.73 -18.33
C GLU A 75 -12.37 7.20 -17.95
N MET A 76 -11.98 7.49 -16.71
CA MET A 76 -11.70 8.85 -16.25
C MET A 76 -10.52 9.47 -16.99
N MET A 77 -9.48 8.69 -17.29
CA MET A 77 -8.36 9.13 -18.12
C MET A 77 -8.78 9.39 -19.56
N ARG A 78 -9.64 8.52 -20.14
CA ARG A 78 -10.19 8.72 -21.48
C ARG A 78 -10.94 10.04 -21.58
N LEU A 79 -11.89 10.29 -20.68
CA LEU A 79 -12.69 11.52 -20.64
C LEU A 79 -11.81 12.78 -20.55
N LYS A 80 -10.78 12.74 -19.71
CA LYS A 80 -9.81 13.84 -19.57
C LYS A 80 -9.08 14.14 -20.87
N LEU A 81 -8.68 13.12 -21.63
CA LEU A 81 -7.97 13.27 -22.90
C LEU A 81 -8.89 13.79 -24.01
N THR A 82 -10.12 13.28 -24.10
CA THR A 82 -11.09 13.72 -25.14
C THR A 82 -11.46 15.18 -24.95
N ARG A 83 -11.72 15.61 -23.71
CA ARG A 83 -12.02 17.00 -23.39
C ARG A 83 -10.87 17.95 -23.73
N LYS A 84 -9.62 17.53 -23.51
CA LYS A 84 -8.43 18.30 -23.87
C LYS A 84 -8.22 18.43 -25.38
N ALA A 85 -8.74 17.49 -26.18
CA ALA A 85 -8.70 17.53 -27.63
C ALA A 85 -9.82 18.42 -28.22
N SER A 86 -10.96 18.55 -27.55
CA SER A 86 -12.05 19.46 -27.96
C SER A 86 -11.86 20.91 -27.53
N GLU A 87 -10.95 21.19 -26.59
CA GLU A 87 -10.57 22.54 -26.14
C GLU A 87 -9.42 23.16 -26.98
N LYS A 88 -8.94 22.46 -28.02
CA LYS A 88 -7.96 22.94 -29.01
C LYS A 88 -8.62 23.10 -30.38
#